data_AF-A0A961TXN8-F1
#
_entry.id   AF-A0A961TXN8-F1
#
_cell.length_a   1.000
_cell.length_b   1.000
_cell.length_c   1.000
_cell.angle_alpha   90.00
_cell.angle_beta   90.00
_cell.angle_gamma   90.00
#
_symmetry.space_group_name_H-M   'P 1'
#
loop_
_entity.id
_entity.type
_entity.pdbx_description
1 polymer ?
#
loop_
_entity_poly.entity_id
_entity_poly.type
_entity_poly.pdbx_seq_one_letter_code
_entity_poly.pdbx_strand_id
1 'polypeptide(L)' 'MQVLVRDNNVDQALRVLKKKMQREGLFRELKARRAY' A
#
# COMPACT_ATOMS: atom_id res chain seq x y z
N MET A 1 -5.43 3.48 -5.04
CA MET A 1 -4.74 4.31 -4.02
C MET A 1 -3.63 5.11 -4.71
N GLN A 2 -3.70 6.44 -4.70
CA GLN A 2 -2.69 7.30 -5.33
C GLN A 2 -1.90 8.03 -4.23
N VAL A 3 -0.57 8.07 -4.35
CA VAL A 3 0.32 8.83 -3.45
C VAL A 3 1.11 9.82 -4.29
N LEU A 4 1.06 11.09 -3.91
CA LEU A 4 1.85 12.15 -4.54
C LEU A 4 3.28 12.07 -4.01
N VAL A 5 4.23 11.82 -4.91
CA VAL A 5 5.66 11.88 -4.58
C VAL A 5 6.06 13.34 -4.54
N ARG A 6 6.44 13.83 -3.36
CA ARG A 6 7.02 15.18 -3.18
C ARG A 6 8.53 15.01 -3.01
N ASP A 7 9.30 15.97 -3.53
CA ASP A 7 10.76 16.06 -3.33
C ASP A 7 11.56 14.86 -3.85
N ASN A 8 11.11 14.17 -4.90
CA ASN A 8 11.72 12.93 -5.44
C ASN A 8 11.87 11.80 -4.41
N ASN A 9 11.22 11.88 -3.25
CA ASN A 9 11.35 10.88 -2.20
C ASN A 9 10.36 9.71 -2.42
N VAL A 10 10.71 8.85 -3.37
CA VAL A 10 9.93 7.66 -3.73
C VAL A 10 9.86 6.67 -2.57
N ASP A 11 10.91 6.54 -1.76
CA ASP A 11 10.95 5.60 -0.64
C ASP A 11 9.90 5.96 0.43
N GLN A 12 9.82 7.25 0.77
CA GLN A 12 8.80 7.73 1.70
C GLN A 12 7.39 7.55 1.13
N ALA A 13 7.19 7.82 -0.16
CA ALA A 13 5.91 7.59 -0.83
C ALA A 13 5.50 6.10 -0.78
N LEU A 14 6.42 5.18 -1.04
CA LEU A 14 6.19 3.73 -0.92
C LEU A 14 5.88 3.32 0.52
N ARG A 15 6.57 3.89 1.51
CA ARG A 15 6.31 3.60 2.93
C ARG A 15 4.92 4.06 3.37
N VAL A 16 4.50 5.23 2.89
CA VAL A 16 3.15 5.78 3.15
C VAL A 16 2.09 4.94 2.44
N LEU A 17 2.30 4.59 1.17
CA LEU A 17 1.41 3.74 0.40
C LEU A 17 1.22 2.38 1.08
N LYS A 18 2.31 1.73 1.49
CA LYS A 18 2.29 0.44 2.21
C LYS A 18 1.50 0.53 3.51
N LYS A 19 1.72 1.56 4.33
CA LYS A 19 0.97 1.76 5.58
C LYS A 19 -0.53 1.95 5.33
N LYS A 20 -0.90 2.71 4.30
CA LYS A 20 -2.31 2.94 3.95
C LYS A 20 -2.97 1.64 3.43
N MET A 21 -2.28 0.86 2.59
CA MET A 21 -2.78 -0.44 2.11
C MET A 21 -2.93 -1.48 3.23
N GLN A 22 -2.04 -1.45 4.23
CA GLN A 22 -2.18 -2.31 5.41
C GLN A 22 -3.41 -1.95 6.26
N ARG A 23 -3.69 -0.65 6.43
CA ARG A 23 -4.85 -0.18 7.21
C ARG A 23 -6.18 -0.52 6.55
N GLU A 24 -6.24 -0.50 5.22
CA GLU A 24 -7.43 -0.89 4.46
C GLU A 24 -7.65 -2.42 4.43
N GLY A 25 -6.76 -3.22 5.01
CA GLY A 25 -6.94 -4.67 5.07
C GLY A 25 -6.73 -5.39 3.72
N LEU A 26 -6.33 -4.67 2.67
CA LEU A 26 -6.08 -5.20 1.33
C LEU A 26 -5.14 -6.41 1.33
N PHE A 27 -4.12 -6.45 2.17
CA PHE A 27 -3.23 -7.61 2.27
C PHE A 27 -3.92 -8.87 2.80
N ARG A 28 -4.95 -8.72 3.65
CA ARG A 28 -5.75 -9.85 4.14
C ARG A 28 -6.71 -10.33 3.05
N GLU A 29 -7.36 -9.41 2.34
CA GLU A 29 -8.23 -9.76 1.21
C GLU A 29 -7.45 -10.41 0.07
N LEU A 30 -6.27 -9.89 -0.29
CA LEU A 30 -5.42 -10.48 -1.33
C LEU A 30 -4.95 -11.89 -0.95
N LYS A 31 -4.64 -12.13 0.33
CA LYS A 31 -4.28 -13.48 0.82
C LYS A 31 -5.48 -14.43 0.80
N ALA A 32 -6.66 -13.96 1.20
CA ALA A 32 -7.90 -14.74 1.17
C ALA A 32 -8.33 -15.08 -0.27
N ARG A 33 -8.20 -14.13 -1.21
CA ARG A 33 -8.53 -14.33 -2.63
C ARG A 33 -7.58 -15.27 -3.38
N ARG A 34 -6.36 -15.47 -2.88
CA ARG A 34 -5.38 -16.39 -3.48
C ARG A 34 -5.53 -17.83 -2.98
N ALA A 35 -6.41 -18.06 -2.00
CA ALA A 35 -6.66 -19.36 -1.40
C ALA A 35 -7.83 -20.13 -2.06
N TYR A 36 -8.27 -19.70 -3.25
CA TYR A 36 -9.23 -20.41 -4.09
C TYR A 36 -8.65 -20.60 -5.51
#